data_AF-A0A1H1UP43-F1
#
_entry.id   AF-A0A1H1UP43-F1
#
_cell.length_a   1.000
_cell.length_b   1.000
_cell.length_c   1.000
_cell.angle_alpha   90.00
_cell.angle_beta   90.00
_cell.angle_gamma   90.00
#
_symmetry.space_group_name_H-M   'P 1'
#
loop_
_entity.id
_entity.type
_entity.pdbx_description
1 polymer ?
#
loop_
_entity_poly.entity_id
_entity_poly.type
_entity_poly.pdbx_seq_one_letter_code
_entity_poly.pdbx_strand_id
1 'polypeptide(L)'
;MTPPTDSTEIRDDIAELPASATTGASGEAGAEEATAHQHGYLTHNHKAEYLKRLRRIEGQARGLQRMIEEEKYCIDVLTQVSAMTSALQSVALGLLDDHLDHCVAEAVRSGGDDADAKLKEASQAIARLVRS
;
A
#
# COMPACT_ATOMS: atom_id res chain seq x y z
N MET A 1 -43.31 48.06 22.14
CA MET A 1 -44.74 47.70 22.00
C MET A 1 -44.80 46.20 21.79
N THR A 2 -45.07 45.45 22.87
CA THR A 2 -45.38 44.00 22.89
C THR A 2 -46.64 43.84 23.76
N PRO A 3 -47.38 42.71 23.75
CA PRO A 3 -47.62 41.61 22.79
C PRO A 3 -49.15 41.50 22.49
N PRO A 4 -49.77 40.37 22.04
CA PRO A 4 -50.07 39.21 22.91
C PRO A 4 -49.99 37.82 22.16
N THR A 5 -49.49 36.75 22.78
CA THR A 5 -50.13 35.68 23.59
C THR A 5 -50.19 34.32 22.87
N ASP A 6 -49.31 33.46 23.34
CA ASP A 6 -49.48 32.02 23.61
C ASP A 6 -50.93 31.59 23.96
N SER A 7 -51.35 30.41 23.47
CA SER A 7 -52.12 29.40 24.22
C SER A 7 -52.41 28.17 23.33
N THR A 8 -51.72 27.04 23.46
CA THR A 8 -51.99 25.84 24.30
C THR A 8 -53.00 24.81 23.76
N GLU A 9 -52.59 23.54 23.87
CA GLU A 9 -53.34 22.25 23.88
C GLU A 9 -53.62 21.60 22.50
N ILE A 10 -53.17 20.36 22.25
CA ILE A 10 -53.79 19.07 22.64
C ILE A 10 -52.68 17.98 22.50
N ARG A 11 -52.17 17.33 23.56
CA ARG A 11 -52.63 16.13 24.32
C ARG A 11 -52.94 14.86 23.53
N ASP A 12 -52.20 13.82 23.93
CA ASP A 12 -52.55 12.39 24.04
C ASP A 12 -52.99 11.65 22.77
N ASP A 13 -52.12 10.77 22.25
CA ASP A 13 -52.47 9.35 22.22
C ASP A 13 -51.26 8.42 22.09
N ILE A 14 -51.19 7.54 23.07
CA ILE A 14 -50.27 6.42 23.25
C ILE A 14 -50.88 5.23 22.51
N ALA A 15 -50.13 4.61 21.59
CA ALA A 15 -50.36 3.24 21.13
C ALA A 15 -49.00 2.64 20.73
N GLU A 16 -48.40 1.91 21.67
CA GLU A 16 -48.34 0.44 21.67
C GLU A 16 -47.21 -0.14 20.81
N LEU A 17 -46.17 -0.57 21.52
CA LEU A 17 -45.18 -1.55 21.09
C LEU A 17 -45.88 -2.89 20.79
N PRO A 18 -45.26 -3.74 19.95
CA PRO A 18 -45.09 -5.10 20.44
C PRO A 18 -43.63 -5.54 20.49
N ALA A 19 -43.41 -6.38 21.49
CA ALA A 19 -42.17 -6.97 21.93
C ALA A 19 -41.55 -7.94 20.91
N SER A 20 -40.22 -7.88 20.86
CA SER A 20 -39.26 -8.99 20.95
C SER A 20 -39.75 -10.39 20.58
N ALA A 21 -39.12 -10.96 19.55
CA ALA A 21 -38.13 -12.03 19.73
C ALA A 21 -37.66 -12.55 18.36
N THR A 22 -36.36 -12.53 18.10
CA THR A 22 -35.61 -13.73 17.66
C THR A 22 -34.12 -13.47 17.81
N THR A 23 -33.52 -14.25 18.70
CA THR A 23 -32.09 -14.54 18.84
C THR A 23 -31.45 -14.83 17.48
N GLY A 24 -30.39 -14.08 17.14
CA GLY A 24 -29.53 -14.31 15.98
C GLY A 24 -28.08 -14.13 16.39
N ALA A 25 -27.32 -15.21 16.26
CA ALA A 25 -25.95 -15.39 16.72
C ALA A 25 -24.99 -14.24 16.40
N SER A 26 -24.20 -13.85 17.40
CA SER A 26 -22.99 -13.04 17.28
C SER A 26 -21.97 -13.77 16.40
N GLY A 27 -22.04 -13.52 15.09
CA GLY A 27 -20.92 -13.72 14.19
C GLY A 27 -19.95 -12.57 14.42
N GLU A 28 -18.84 -12.86 15.08
CA GLU A 28 -17.67 -11.99 15.18
C GLU A 28 -17.10 -11.79 13.76
N ALA A 29 -17.65 -10.82 13.02
CA ALA A 29 -17.00 -10.28 11.86
C ALA A 29 -15.89 -9.37 12.38
N GLY A 30 -14.70 -9.94 12.52
CA GLY A 30 -13.46 -9.19 12.64
C GLY A 30 -13.41 -8.21 11.47
N ALA A 31 -13.67 -6.94 11.77
CA ALA A 31 -13.31 -5.84 10.90
C ALA A 31 -11.78 -5.77 10.94
N GLU A 32 -11.12 -6.61 10.13
CA GLU A 32 -9.77 -6.32 9.68
C GLU A 32 -9.89 -5.04 8.86
N GLU A 33 -9.59 -3.94 9.55
CA GLU A 33 -9.33 -2.63 9.00
C GLU A 33 -8.19 -2.79 7.98
N ALA A 34 -8.57 -3.07 6.73
CA ALA A 34 -7.69 -3.06 5.59
C ALA A 34 -7.16 -1.63 5.45
N THR A 35 -6.06 -1.36 6.14
CA THR A 35 -5.27 -0.15 6.01
C THR A 35 -4.85 -0.11 4.55
N ALA A 36 -5.57 0.66 3.75
CA ALA A 36 -5.27 0.86 2.34
C ALA A 36 -3.91 1.56 2.27
N HIS A 37 -2.84 0.76 2.23
CA HIS A 37 -1.51 1.25 1.88
C HIS A 37 -1.64 1.87 0.49
N GLN A 38 -1.72 3.19 0.44
CA GLN A 38 -1.80 3.94 -0.80
C GLN A 38 -0.53 3.63 -1.60
N HIS A 39 -0.66 2.74 -2.58
CA HIS A 39 0.47 2.21 -3.32
C HIS A 39 1.07 3.33 -4.19
N GLY A 40 2.13 3.99 -3.70
CA GLY A 40 2.79 5.10 -4.41
C GLY A 40 3.26 4.76 -5.82
N TYR A 41 3.51 3.49 -6.15
CA TYR A 41 3.86 3.10 -7.54
C TYR A 41 2.65 3.09 -8.51
N LEU A 42 1.41 3.21 -8.00
CA LEU A 42 0.18 3.26 -8.79
C LEU A 42 -0.25 4.68 -9.16
N THR A 43 0.21 5.70 -8.42
CA THR A 43 -0.29 7.09 -8.53
C THR A 43 0.24 7.86 -9.74
N HIS A 44 1.34 7.40 -10.37
CA HIS A 44 1.98 8.08 -11.51
C HIS A 44 2.13 7.24 -12.79
N ASN A 45 1.35 6.16 -12.94
CA ASN A 45 1.39 5.30 -14.14
C ASN A 45 2.75 4.61 -14.38
N HIS A 46 3.66 4.62 -13.40
CA HIS A 46 4.97 3.96 -13.44
C HIS A 46 4.86 2.42 -13.40
N LYS A 47 3.69 1.89 -13.03
CA LYS A 47 3.37 0.46 -13.07
C LYS A 47 3.78 -0.21 -14.39
N ALA A 48 3.46 0.41 -15.53
CA ALA A 48 3.77 -0.17 -16.84
C ALA A 48 5.29 -0.28 -17.08
N GLU A 49 6.05 0.74 -16.65
CA GLU A 49 7.50 0.77 -16.76
C GLU A 49 8.16 -0.26 -15.82
N TYR A 50 7.70 -0.40 -14.57
CA TYR A 50 8.20 -1.44 -13.67
C TYR A 50 7.93 -2.84 -14.21
N LEU A 51 6.71 -3.09 -14.69
CA LEU A 51 6.38 -4.38 -15.31
C LEU A 51 7.25 -4.67 -16.53
N LYS A 52 7.54 -3.65 -17.36
CA LYS A 52 8.45 -3.79 -18.51
C LYS A 52 9.87 -4.13 -18.08
N ARG A 53 10.41 -3.48 -17.05
CA ARG A 53 11.73 -3.80 -16.48
C ARG A 53 11.77 -5.22 -15.90
N LEU A 54 10.76 -5.60 -15.13
CA LEU A 54 10.65 -6.94 -14.54
C LEU A 54 10.56 -8.04 -15.61
N ARG A 55 9.80 -7.84 -16.69
CA ARG A 55 9.75 -8.78 -17.83
C ARG A 55 11.12 -8.95 -18.51
N ARG A 56 11.94 -7.89 -18.56
CA ARG A 56 13.31 -7.97 -19.08
C ARG A 56 14.20 -8.79 -18.16
N ILE A 57 14.10 -8.57 -16.84
CA ILE A 57 14.84 -9.32 -15.81
C ILE A 57 14.46 -10.81 -15.85
N GLU A 58 13.18 -11.13 -16.01
CA GLU A 58 12.71 -12.50 -16.21
C GLU A 58 13.35 -13.17 -17.45
N GLY A 59 13.52 -12.40 -18.53
CA GLY A 59 14.26 -12.83 -19.71
C GLY A 59 15.75 -13.09 -19.44
N GLN A 60 16.39 -12.28 -18.58
CA GLN A 60 17.78 -12.49 -18.14
C GLN A 60 17.89 -13.78 -17.31
N ALA A 61 16.95 -14.04 -16.40
CA ALA A 61 16.93 -15.27 -15.61
C ALA A 61 16.83 -16.53 -16.50
N ARG A 62 15.94 -16.50 -17.51
CA ARG A 62 15.89 -17.57 -18.52
C ARG A 62 17.19 -17.67 -19.33
N GLY A 63 17.85 -16.55 -19.59
CA GLY A 63 19.16 -16.52 -20.25
C GLY A 63 20.23 -17.24 -19.43
N LEU A 64 20.30 -16.96 -18.12
CA LEU A 64 21.22 -17.62 -17.20
C LEU A 64 20.98 -19.13 -17.13
N GLN A 65 19.73 -19.57 -17.08
CA GLN A 65 19.39 -21.01 -17.14
C GLN A 65 19.99 -21.68 -18.38
N ARG A 66 19.77 -21.10 -19.57
CA ARG A 66 20.36 -21.61 -20.82
C ARG A 66 21.89 -21.60 -20.80
N MET A 67 22.51 -20.56 -20.25
CA MET A 67 23.97 -20.52 -20.15
C MET A 67 24.54 -21.66 -19.30
N ILE A 68 23.83 -22.06 -18.24
CA ILE A 68 24.22 -23.19 -17.40
C ILE A 68 23.99 -24.52 -18.14
N GLU A 69 22.83 -24.68 -18.79
CA GLU A 69 22.51 -25.86 -19.61
C GLU A 69 23.51 -26.07 -20.76
N GLU A 70 23.99 -24.98 -21.34
CA GLU A 70 24.99 -24.97 -22.42
C GLU A 70 26.44 -24.98 -21.90
N GLU A 71 26.65 -25.17 -20.60
CA GLU A 71 27.97 -25.25 -19.94
C GLU A 71 28.90 -24.07 -20.31
N LYS A 72 28.33 -22.85 -20.35
CA LYS A 72 29.09 -21.63 -20.67
C LYS A 72 30.17 -21.34 -19.65
N TYR A 73 31.18 -20.60 -20.10
CA TYR A 73 32.29 -20.19 -19.26
C TYR A 73 31.83 -19.42 -18.03
N CYS A 74 32.37 -19.79 -16.86
CA CYS A 74 31.90 -19.28 -15.57
C CYS A 74 31.94 -17.75 -15.48
N ILE A 75 32.93 -17.10 -16.10
CA ILE A 75 33.05 -15.62 -16.08
C ILE A 75 31.92 -14.97 -16.86
N ASP A 76 31.46 -15.57 -17.96
CA ASP A 76 30.34 -15.04 -18.75
C ASP A 76 29.02 -15.17 -17.98
N VAL A 77 28.83 -16.30 -17.29
CA VAL A 77 27.66 -16.52 -16.41
C VAL A 77 27.66 -15.49 -15.29
N LEU A 78 28.80 -15.30 -14.60
CA LEU A 78 28.93 -14.31 -13.53
C LEU A 78 28.68 -12.88 -14.03
N THR A 79 29.14 -12.56 -15.24
CA THR A 79 28.87 -11.25 -15.88
C THR A 79 27.37 -11.03 -16.08
N GLN A 80 26.63 -12.06 -16.54
CA GLN A 80 25.18 -11.96 -16.68
C GLN A 80 24.44 -11.91 -15.33
N VAL A 81 24.94 -12.61 -14.31
CA VAL A 81 24.43 -12.48 -12.94
C VAL A 81 24.56 -11.02 -12.47
N SER A 82 25.74 -10.41 -12.61
CA SER A 82 25.95 -9.00 -12.25
C SER A 82 25.01 -8.07 -13.02
N ALA A 83 24.81 -8.29 -14.32
CA ALA A 83 23.88 -7.50 -15.13
C ALA A 83 22.42 -7.61 -14.66
N MET A 84 21.99 -8.80 -14.23
CA MET A 84 20.65 -9.03 -13.68
C MET A 84 20.50 -8.36 -12.30
N THR A 85 21.51 -8.45 -11.45
CA THR A 85 21.54 -7.77 -10.14
C THR A 85 21.44 -6.26 -10.29
N SER A 86 22.20 -5.65 -11.21
CA SER A 86 22.11 -4.20 -11.47
C SER A 86 20.73 -3.79 -12.00
N ALA A 87 20.08 -4.62 -12.82
CA ALA A 87 18.72 -4.35 -13.29
C ALA A 87 17.69 -4.39 -12.13
N LEU A 88 17.81 -5.36 -11.22
CA LEU A 88 16.99 -5.44 -10.01
C LEU A 88 17.19 -4.23 -9.09
N GLN A 89 18.45 -3.82 -8.87
CA GLN A 89 18.77 -2.62 -8.09
C GLN A 89 18.14 -1.37 -8.70
N SER A 90 18.16 -1.23 -10.03
CA SER A 90 17.51 -0.10 -10.71
C SER A 90 15.99 -0.08 -10.53
N VAL A 91 15.33 -1.23 -10.50
CA VAL A 91 13.89 -1.32 -10.18
C VAL A 91 13.63 -0.94 -8.73
N ALA A 92 14.43 -1.44 -7.80
CA ALA A 92 14.27 -1.17 -6.39
C ALA A 92 14.49 0.31 -6.03
N LEU A 93 15.48 0.96 -6.64
CA LEU A 93 15.71 2.40 -6.50
C LEU A 93 14.54 3.23 -7.06
N GLY A 94 14.02 2.87 -8.23
CA GLY A 94 12.84 3.57 -8.77
C GLY A 94 11.62 3.46 -7.86
N LEU A 95 11.32 2.26 -7.36
CA LEU A 95 10.21 2.04 -6.44
C LEU A 95 10.39 2.83 -5.13
N LEU A 96 11.64 2.98 -4.69
CA LEU A 96 11.97 3.79 -3.53
C LEU A 96 11.72 5.27 -3.79
N ASP A 97 12.21 5.82 -4.91
CA ASP A 97 12.00 7.22 -5.28
C ASP A 97 10.50 7.55 -5.32
N ASP A 98 9.68 6.70 -5.95
CA ASP A 98 8.23 6.84 -5.97
C ASP A 98 7.62 6.79 -4.55
N HIS A 99 8.16 5.95 -3.66
CA HIS A 99 7.67 5.86 -2.28
C HIS A 99 8.01 7.12 -1.47
N LEU A 100 9.19 7.69 -1.65
CA LEU A 100 9.59 8.94 -1.00
C LEU A 100 8.74 10.12 -1.50
N ASP A 101 8.52 10.22 -2.80
CA ASP A 101 7.74 11.30 -3.41
C ASP A 101 6.28 11.31 -2.98
N HIS A 102 5.69 10.14 -2.74
CA HIS A 102 4.28 10.03 -2.35
C HIS A 102 4.07 9.94 -0.85
N CYS A 103 4.67 8.95 -0.18
CA CYS A 103 4.35 8.66 1.21
C CYS A 103 5.05 9.62 2.18
N VAL A 104 6.30 10.01 1.91
CA VAL A 104 7.03 10.92 2.79
C VAL A 104 6.60 12.37 2.58
N ALA A 105 6.44 12.80 1.32
CA ALA A 105 5.97 14.16 1.05
C ALA A 105 4.57 14.42 1.62
N GLU A 106 3.69 13.42 1.62
CA GLU A 106 2.35 13.51 2.23
C GLU A 106 2.40 13.49 3.75
N ALA A 107 3.20 12.59 4.35
CA ALA A 107 3.43 12.53 5.79
C ALA A 107 4.00 13.85 6.37
N VAL A 108 4.95 14.47 5.65
CA VAL A 108 5.51 15.78 6.03
C VAL A 108 4.47 16.90 5.96
N ARG A 109 3.50 16.83 5.04
CA ARG A 109 2.39 17.79 4.96
C ARG A 109 1.35 17.59 6.05
N SER A 110 1.10 16.34 6.47
CA SER A 110 0.11 16.04 7.52
C SER A 110 0.62 16.30 8.93
N GLY A 111 1.94 16.16 9.18
CA GLY A 111 2.59 16.44 10.47
C GLY A 111 2.22 15.46 11.60
N GLY A 112 2.87 15.61 12.76
CA GLY A 112 2.61 14.82 13.97
C GLY A 112 3.35 13.47 14.05
N ASP A 113 3.06 12.69 15.10
CA ASP A 113 3.74 11.43 15.43
C ASP A 113 3.58 10.35 14.33
N ASP A 114 2.52 10.43 13.52
CA ASP A 114 2.29 9.54 12.38
C ASP A 114 3.31 9.75 11.25
N ALA A 115 3.84 10.97 11.09
CA ALA A 115 4.83 11.26 10.07
C ALA A 115 6.16 10.55 10.37
N ASP A 116 6.61 10.58 11.62
CA ASP A 116 7.84 9.94 12.06
C ASP A 116 7.76 8.41 11.95
N ALA A 117 6.60 7.82 12.26
CA ALA A 117 6.38 6.39 12.08
C ALA A 117 6.49 5.95 10.61
N LYS A 118 5.89 6.72 9.69
CA LYS A 118 5.95 6.45 8.24
C LYS A 118 7.34 6.66 7.65
N LEU A 119 8.08 7.68 8.08
CA LEU A 119 9.50 7.85 7.72
C LEU A 119 10.36 6.67 8.22
N LYS A 120 10.11 6.19 9.44
CA LYS A 120 10.84 5.06 10.01
C LYS A 120 10.59 3.76 9.23
N GLU A 121 9.36 3.53 8.78
CA GLU A 121 9.02 2.38 7.93
C GLU A 121 9.77 2.44 6.59
N ALA A 122 9.72 3.60 5.91
CA ALA A 122 10.42 3.85 4.65
C ALA A 122 11.94 3.64 4.80
N SER A 123 12.56 4.24 5.80
CA SER A 123 14.00 4.13 6.05
C SER A 123 14.46 2.69 6.33
N GLN A 124 13.64 1.87 6.99
CA GLN A 124 13.96 0.46 7.21
C GLN A 124 13.91 -0.37 5.92
N ALA A 125 12.95 -0.09 5.02
CA ALA A 125 12.90 -0.72 3.71
C ALA A 125 14.14 -0.38 2.88
N ILE A 126 14.56 0.89 2.88
CA ILE A 126 15.82 1.35 2.24
C ILE A 126 17.02 0.61 2.80
N ALA A 127 17.11 0.52 4.13
CA ALA A 127 18.26 -0.09 4.78
C ALA A 127 18.41 -1.58 4.42
N ARG A 128 17.31 -2.29 4.14
CA ARG A 128 17.35 -3.68 3.64
C ARG A 128 17.90 -3.74 2.22
N LEU A 129 17.51 -2.80 1.35
CA LEU A 129 17.95 -2.72 -0.04
C LEU A 129 19.46 -2.40 -0.16
N VAL A 130 19.99 -1.54 0.70
CA VAL A 130 21.42 -1.14 0.65
C VAL A 130 22.37 -2.26 1.13
N ARG A 131 21.85 -3.22 1.89
CA ARG A 131 22.66 -4.33 2.46
C ARG A 131 22.70 -5.58 1.58
N SER A 132 21.97 -5.62 0.47
CA SER A 132 21.92 -6.74 -0.48
C SER A 132 22.86 -6.54 -1.66
#